data_AF-A0A3R7ADH4-F1
#
_entry.id   AF-A0A3R7ADH4-F1
#
_cell.length_a   1.000
_cell.length_b   1.000
_cell.length_c   1.000
_cell.angle_alpha   90.00
_cell.angle_beta   90.00
_cell.angle_gamma   90.00
#
_symmetry.space_group_name_H-M   'P 1'
#
loop_
_entity.id
_entity.type
_entity.pdbx_description
1 polymer ?
#
loop_
_entity_poly.entity_id
_entity_poly.type
_entity_poly.pdbx_seq_one_letter_code
_entity_poly.pdbx_strand_id
1 'polypeptide(L)' 'MLLFQVGDFYELFSDDARRASNLLNITLTRKTKAKAGMSRERDALDIMCGFPLSSLN' A
#
# COMPACT_ATOMS: atom_id res chain seq x y z
N MET A 1 1.78 9.93 5.90
CA MET A 1 0.79 9.59 4.86
C MET A 1 1.26 10.15 3.54
N LEU A 2 2.01 9.33 2.82
CA LEU A 2 2.41 9.58 1.44
C LEU A 2 1.55 8.72 0.49
N LEU A 3 0.98 9.35 -0.53
CA LEU A 3 0.19 8.69 -1.56
C LEU A 3 1.08 8.44 -2.77
N PHE A 4 1.30 7.18 -3.12
CA PHE A 4 2.04 6.81 -4.31
C PHE A 4 1.06 6.54 -5.44
N GLN A 5 1.17 7.28 -6.54
CA GLN A 5 0.38 7.00 -7.73
C GLN A 5 0.95 5.78 -8.44
N VAL A 6 0.16 4.72 -8.54
CA VAL A 6 0.50 3.49 -9.25
C VAL A 6 -0.65 3.20 -10.21
N GLY A 7 -0.50 3.62 -11.47
CA GLY A 7 -1.55 3.52 -12.47
C GLY A 7 -2.76 4.38 -12.12
N ASP A 8 -3.93 3.74 -12.01
CA ASP A 8 -5.22 4.32 -11.67
C ASP A 8 -5.55 4.29 -10.16
N PHE A 9 -4.60 3.86 -9.32
CA PHE A 9 -4.74 3.86 -7.86
C PHE A 9 -3.72 4.76 -7.17
N TYR A 10 -4.15 5.31 -6.02
CA TYR A 10 -3.24 5.77 -5.00
C TYR A 10 -3.00 4.65 -3.99
N GLU A 11 -1.75 4.27 -3.84
CA GLU A 11 -1.30 3.24 -2.91
C GLU A 11 -0.55 3.87 -1.74
N LEU A 12 -0.81 3.36 -0.53
CA LEU A 12 -0.04 3.63 0.67
C LEU A 12 0.65 2.34 1.11
N PHE A 13 1.76 2.46 1.80
CA PHE A 13 2.56 1.32 2.24
C PHE A 13 2.87 1.38 3.73
N SER A 14 3.20 0.21 4.30
CA SER A 14 3.69 0.05 5.66
C SER A 14 2.74 0.65 6.71
N ASP A 15 3.22 1.51 7.60
CA ASP A 15 2.42 2.13 8.65
C ASP A 15 1.38 3.13 8.13
N ASP A 16 1.67 3.81 7.02
CA ASP A 16 0.68 4.69 6.38
C ASP A 16 -0.50 3.86 5.84
N ALA A 17 -0.23 2.66 5.32
CA ALA A 17 -1.29 1.75 4.90
C ALA A 17 -2.17 1.27 6.06
N ARG A 18 -1.56 0.90 7.20
CA ARG A 18 -2.31 0.52 8.41
C ARG A 18 -3.20 1.65 8.91
N ARG A 19 -2.66 2.87 8.96
CA ARG A 19 -3.39 4.06 9.41
C ARG A 19 -4.54 4.41 8.46
N ALA A 20 -4.27 4.43 7.15
CA ALA A 20 -5.30 4.69 6.12
C ALA A 20 -6.41 3.65 6.13
N SER A 21 -6.05 2.37 6.22
CA SER A 21 -7.00 1.25 6.27
C SER A 21 -7.99 1.40 7.42
N ASN A 22 -7.50 1.73 8.62
CA ASN A 22 -8.36 1.96 9.78
C ASN A 22 -9.20 3.24 9.66
N LEU A 23 -8.62 4.33 9.14
CA LEU A 23 -9.31 5.62 9.05
C LEU A 23 -10.39 5.65 7.97
N LEU A 24 -10.10 5.06 6.80
CA LEU A 24 -10.95 5.10 5.61
C LEU A 24 -11.77 3.80 5.46
N ASN A 25 -11.61 2.84 6.36
CA ASN A 25 -12.23 1.52 6.32
C ASN A 25 -12.00 0.81 4.97
N ILE A 26 -10.78 0.91 4.44
CA ILE A 26 -10.34 0.26 3.20
C ILE A 26 -9.55 -1.01 3.53
N THR A 27 -9.70 -2.05 2.73
CA THR A 27 -9.05 -3.35 2.96
C THR A 27 -7.52 -3.24 2.92
N LEU A 28 -6.86 -3.71 3.98
CA LEU A 28 -5.41 -3.85 4.03
C LEU A 28 -4.99 -5.11 3.26
N THR A 29 -4.07 -4.97 2.32
CA THR A 29 -3.55 -6.07 1.50
C THR A 29 -2.04 -6.22 1.67
N ARG A 30 -1.50 -7.32 1.16
CA ARG A 30 -0.07 -7.58 1.17
C ARG A 30 0.42 -8.00 -0.21
N LYS A 31 1.44 -7.33 -0.72
CA LYS A 31 2.08 -7.64 -2.00
C LYS A 31 3.11 -8.75 -1.79
N THR A 32 2.81 -9.94 -2.28
CA THR A 32 3.79 -11.04 -2.27
C THR A 32 4.85 -10.78 -3.33
N LYS A 33 6.12 -10.67 -2.93
CA LYS A 33 7.23 -10.65 -3.90
C LYS A 33 7.55 -12.08 -4.33
N ALA A 34 7.66 -12.30 -5.65
CA ALA A 34 8.27 -13.53 -6.17
C ALA A 34 9.70 -13.61 -5.61
N LYS A 35 10.11 -14.80 -5.15
CA LYS A 35 11.37 -15.07 -4.43
C LYS A 35 12.64 -14.76 -5.27
N ALA A 36 12.90 -13.49 -5.55
CA ALA A 36 14.09 -13.02 -6.24
C ALA A 36 14.81 -12.02 -5.31
N GLY A 37 15.70 -12.53 -4.46
CA GLY A 37 16.58 -11.74 -3.62
C GLY A 37 16.06 -11.54 -2.19
N MET A 38 16.56 -12.37 -1.28
CA MET A 38 16.32 -12.29 0.16
C MET A 38 17.05 -11.07 0.77
N SER A 39 16.58 -9.85 0.50
CA SER A 39 17.02 -8.64 1.19
C SER A 39 16.00 -8.27 2.26
N ARG A 40 16.25 -8.71 3.50
CA ARG A 40 15.34 -8.60 4.67
C ARG A 40 14.88 -7.18 5.03
N GLU A 41 15.52 -6.14 4.50
CA GLU A 41 15.15 -4.74 4.79
C GLU A 41 14.02 -4.19 3.91
N ARG A 42 13.69 -4.84 2.77
CA ARG A 42 12.62 -4.36 1.87
C ARG A 42 11.23 -4.94 2.16
N ASP A 43 11.12 -5.81 3.16
CA ASP A 43 9.86 -6.45 3.58
C ASP A 43 8.87 -5.44 4.21
N ALA A 44 9.35 -4.27 4.63
CA ALA A 44 8.52 -3.23 5.24
C ALA A 44 7.48 -2.61 4.28
N LEU A 45 7.67 -2.75 2.97
CA LEU A 45 6.74 -2.25 1.93
C LEU A 45 5.77 -3.34 1.42
N ASP A 46 5.76 -4.52 2.03
CA ASP A 46 4.84 -5.58 1.62
C ASP A 46 3.39 -5.23 1.93
N ILE A 47 3.13 -4.52 3.03
CA ILE A 47 1.79 -4.19 3.49
C ILE A 47 1.34 -2.91 2.81
N MET A 48 0.16 -2.95 2.21
CA MET A 48 -0.36 -1.84 1.41
C MET A 48 -1.88 -1.72 1.49
N CYS A 49 -2.39 -0.55 1.11
CA CYS A 49 -3.80 -0.35 0.81
C CYS A 49 -3.91 0.74 -0.25
N GLY A 50 -5.02 0.82 -0.95
CA GLY A 50 -5.20 1.86 -1.96
C GLY A 50 -6.66 2.10 -2.30
N PHE A 51 -6.88 3.21 -3.00
CA PHE A 51 -8.17 3.62 -3.52
C PHE A 51 -7.99 4.21 -4.92
N PRO A 52 -9.01 4.13 -5.79
CA PRO A 52 -8.88 4.58 -7.17
C PRO A 52 -8.80 6.11 -7.25
N LEU A 53 -8.08 6.62 -8.25
CA LEU A 53 -7.91 8.06 -8.50
C LEU A 53 -9.26 8.78 -8.64
N SER A 54 -10.26 8.10 -9.18
CA SER A 54 -11.61 8.65 -9.37
C SER A 54 -12.34 8.95 -8.06
N SER A 55 -11.91 8.41 -6.91
CA SER A 55 -12.53 8.67 -5.61
C SER A 55 -12.10 10.00 -4.97
N LEU A 56 -11.21 10.77 -5.61
CA LEU A 56 -10.71 12.05 -5.10
C LEU A 56 -11.51 13.29 -5.54
N ASN A 57 -12.57 13.11 -6.32
CA ASN A 57 -13.45 14.19 -6.78
C ASN A 57 -14.81 14.16 -6.09
#